data_AF-A0A7L5AED7-F1
#
_entry.id   AF-A0A7L5AED7-F1
#
_cell.length_a   1.000
_cell.length_b   1.000
_cell.length_c   1.000
_cell.angle_alpha   90.00
_cell.angle_beta   90.00
_cell.angle_gamma   90.00
#
_symmetry.space_group_name_H-M   'P 1'
#
loop_
_entity.id
_entity.type
_entity.pdbx_description
1 polymer ?
#
loop_
_entity_poly.entity_id
_entity_poly.type
_entity_poly.pdbx_seq_one_letter_code
_entity_poly.pdbx_strand_id
1 'polypeptide(L)'
;MEFWQPNSPLGGLAHVKSGRSKRESSWDQTGGNRDFKIVPPGETFVIADITGTGRIEHIWLTTRCYSEKYLRKLIIEMYWDGEENPSVRAPLGDFFGVGHAVAKHFISLPLNAIFGPRRGPKGPFAAAMNSYFPMPFGSSAKIQIINESDQPIQNLFYYVDYELTDEPLPDDVGRFHAYYRQEKPTQKVIHTSDEEDPAPWDLPGTNLTGDDNYVILDAVGKGHYVGCVLSIDNFDAGNQVFTWPGEGDDMFFIDGEVWPPSLHGTGTEDYFGAAWGFPSGEYSGPYHGITLGASPQEHFGLWSMFRWHIEDPVRFEKSLRVSIEHGHANDQGNDYSSVAYWYQVDAHAEHADLAPVAERLPRRWPEHGLWDE
;
A
#
# COMPACT_ATOMS: atom_id res chain seq x y z
N MET A 1 -18.17 29.60 -10.75
CA MET A 1 -18.27 29.13 -9.35
C MET A 1 -19.52 29.73 -8.76
N GLU A 2 -20.51 28.89 -8.44
CA GLU A 2 -21.61 29.32 -7.58
C GLU A 2 -21.08 29.52 -6.16
N PHE A 3 -21.60 30.50 -5.42
CA PHE A 3 -21.11 30.83 -4.08
C PHE A 3 -21.14 29.63 -3.10
N TRP A 4 -22.07 28.69 -3.31
CA TRP A 4 -22.28 27.51 -2.47
C TRP A 4 -21.57 26.25 -2.98
N GLN A 5 -20.85 26.29 -4.10
CA GLN A 5 -20.10 25.11 -4.52
C GLN A 5 -18.84 24.95 -3.66
N PRO A 6 -18.57 23.75 -3.11
CA PRO A 6 -17.35 23.49 -2.37
C PRO A 6 -16.12 23.79 -3.23
N ASN A 7 -15.16 24.55 -2.68
CA ASN A 7 -13.90 24.89 -3.33
C ASN A 7 -12.68 24.41 -2.52
N SER A 8 -12.90 23.59 -1.50
CA SER A 8 -11.86 23.00 -0.66
C SER A 8 -12.37 21.69 -0.04
N PRO A 9 -11.47 20.83 0.47
CA PRO A 9 -11.86 19.60 1.17
C PRO A 9 -12.80 19.83 2.35
N LEU A 10 -12.73 21.01 2.99
CA LEU A 10 -13.60 21.37 4.12
C LEU A 10 -14.90 22.07 3.67
N GLY A 11 -14.92 22.68 2.49
CA GLY A 11 -16.07 23.45 1.99
C GLY A 11 -17.32 22.59 1.82
N GLY A 12 -17.17 21.30 1.55
CA GLY A 12 -18.27 20.35 1.45
C GLY A 12 -18.95 20.01 2.78
N LEU A 13 -18.30 20.26 3.92
CA LEU A 13 -18.78 19.81 5.24
C LEU A 13 -20.06 20.53 5.69
N ALA A 14 -20.30 21.76 5.21
CA ALA A 14 -21.53 22.50 5.52
C ALA A 14 -22.77 21.98 4.77
N HIS A 15 -22.58 21.14 3.74
CA HIS A 15 -23.67 20.55 2.99
C HIS A 15 -24.18 19.30 3.70
N VAL A 16 -25.40 19.37 4.21
CA VAL A 16 -26.07 18.22 4.81
C VAL A 16 -26.48 17.25 3.70
N LYS A 17 -25.88 16.07 3.71
CA LYS A 17 -26.20 14.98 2.77
C LYS A 17 -27.30 14.09 3.36
N SER A 18 -28.15 13.55 2.49
CA SER A 18 -29.04 12.45 2.87
C SER A 18 -28.26 11.15 2.90
N GLY A 19 -28.45 10.37 3.95
CA GLY A 19 -27.75 9.10 4.15
C GLY A 19 -27.90 8.65 5.60
N ARG A 20 -27.40 7.44 5.88
CA ARG A 20 -27.41 6.88 7.24
C ARG A 20 -26.02 6.37 7.60
N SER A 21 -25.38 7.05 8.55
CA SER A 21 -24.13 6.58 9.14
C SER A 21 -24.37 5.32 9.97
N LYS A 22 -23.47 4.36 9.79
CA LYS A 22 -23.41 3.09 10.52
C LYS A 22 -21.95 2.74 10.82
N ARG A 23 -21.77 1.81 11.75
CA ARG A 23 -20.47 1.29 12.14
C ARG A 23 -20.57 -0.19 12.45
N GLU A 24 -19.69 -0.99 11.85
CA GLU A 24 -19.32 -2.29 12.39
C GLU A 24 -18.10 -2.12 13.29
N SER A 25 -18.12 -2.68 14.49
CA SER A 25 -16.96 -2.60 15.39
C SER A 25 -16.81 -3.82 16.28
N SER A 26 -15.62 -3.96 16.86
CA SER A 26 -15.28 -5.06 17.76
C SER A 26 -15.90 -4.97 19.16
N TRP A 27 -16.82 -4.02 19.40
CA TRP A 27 -17.38 -3.74 20.73
C TRP A 27 -17.98 -4.95 21.43
N ASP A 28 -17.96 -4.89 22.76
CA ASP A 28 -18.53 -5.90 23.63
C ASP A 28 -20.06 -5.76 23.69
N GLN A 29 -20.76 -6.65 22.97
CA GLN A 29 -22.23 -6.65 22.87
C GLN A 29 -22.95 -6.90 24.20
N THR A 30 -22.23 -7.28 25.26
CA THR A 30 -22.79 -7.38 26.62
C THR A 30 -22.83 -6.03 27.35
N GLY A 31 -22.20 -4.98 26.80
CA GLY A 31 -21.95 -3.71 27.47
C GLY A 31 -20.72 -3.73 28.39
N GLY A 32 -19.91 -4.79 28.33
CA GLY A 32 -18.62 -4.90 29.01
C GLY A 32 -17.51 -4.11 28.31
N ASN A 33 -16.26 -4.51 28.57
CA ASN A 33 -15.05 -3.85 28.03
C ASN A 33 -14.15 -4.84 27.29
N ARG A 34 -14.69 -5.98 26.84
CA ARG A 34 -13.95 -6.94 26.01
C ARG A 34 -14.17 -6.59 24.53
N ASP A 35 -13.81 -5.36 24.16
CA ASP A 35 -14.07 -4.76 22.84
C ASP A 35 -13.15 -5.26 21.73
N PHE A 36 -12.72 -6.52 21.81
CA PHE A 36 -11.84 -7.13 20.82
C PHE A 36 -12.32 -8.54 20.46
N LYS A 37 -11.87 -9.00 19.30
CA LYS A 37 -12.07 -10.37 18.83
C LYS A 37 -10.76 -11.16 18.94
N ILE A 38 -10.89 -12.47 19.14
CA ILE A 38 -9.78 -13.43 19.05
C ILE A 38 -9.97 -14.18 17.73
N VAL A 39 -8.90 -14.28 16.93
CA VAL A 39 -8.92 -15.01 15.66
C VAL A 39 -7.86 -16.11 15.74
N PRO A 40 -8.23 -17.40 15.79
CA PRO A 40 -7.26 -18.50 15.84
C PRO A 40 -6.33 -18.56 14.62
N PRO A 41 -5.19 -19.26 14.71
CA PRO A 41 -4.35 -19.57 13.56
C PRO A 41 -5.14 -20.25 12.43
N GLY A 42 -4.94 -19.82 11.18
CA GLY A 42 -5.60 -20.36 9.99
C GLY A 42 -7.05 -19.91 9.79
N GLU A 43 -7.63 -19.18 10.75
CA GLU A 43 -9.03 -18.76 10.68
C GLU A 43 -9.20 -17.41 9.97
N THR A 44 -10.38 -17.23 9.39
CA THR A 44 -10.83 -15.98 8.79
C THR A 44 -11.89 -15.34 9.68
N PHE A 45 -11.76 -14.04 9.94
CA PHE A 45 -12.74 -13.27 10.70
C PHE A 45 -13.30 -12.13 9.85
N VAL A 46 -14.62 -12.16 9.60
CA VAL A 46 -15.33 -11.11 8.88
C VAL A 46 -15.56 -9.92 9.82
N ILE A 47 -14.92 -8.78 9.53
CA ILE A 47 -15.06 -7.55 10.34
C ILE A 47 -16.23 -6.69 9.88
N ALA A 48 -16.69 -6.85 8.64
CA ALA A 48 -17.88 -6.22 8.11
C ALA A 48 -18.53 -7.09 7.03
N ASP A 49 -19.86 -7.25 7.11
CA ASP A 49 -20.71 -7.90 6.10
C ASP A 49 -21.95 -7.02 5.91
N ILE A 50 -21.89 -6.14 4.92
CA ILE A 50 -22.81 -5.02 4.72
C ILE A 50 -23.67 -5.30 3.50
N THR A 51 -24.98 -5.09 3.63
CA THR A 51 -25.94 -5.15 2.53
C THR A 51 -26.55 -3.77 2.26
N GLY A 52 -26.75 -3.46 0.99
CA GLY A 52 -27.31 -2.20 0.49
C GLY A 52 -26.31 -1.41 -0.36
N THR A 53 -26.70 -0.21 -0.74
CA THR A 53 -25.84 0.74 -1.45
C THR A 53 -25.21 1.71 -0.46
N GLY A 54 -23.91 1.97 -0.60
CA GLY A 54 -23.22 2.81 0.37
C GLY A 54 -21.76 3.06 0.06
N ARG A 55 -21.08 3.62 1.06
CA ARG A 55 -19.65 3.94 0.99
C ARG A 55 -19.01 3.77 2.36
N ILE A 56 -17.91 3.04 2.42
CA ILE A 56 -17.04 3.01 3.60
C ILE A 56 -16.19 4.28 3.57
N GLU A 57 -16.15 5.02 4.67
CA GLU A 57 -15.48 6.31 4.79
C GLU A 57 -14.22 6.23 5.66
N HIS A 58 -14.22 5.27 6.58
CA HIS A 58 -13.14 5.14 7.53
C HIS A 58 -13.03 3.70 8.04
N ILE A 59 -11.80 3.20 8.04
CA ILE A 59 -11.42 1.96 8.72
C ILE A 59 -10.35 2.31 9.74
N TRP A 60 -10.61 2.02 11.01
CA TRP A 60 -9.57 1.98 12.04
C TRP A 60 -9.39 0.55 12.51
N LEU A 61 -8.15 0.13 12.69
CA LEU A 61 -7.81 -1.19 13.21
C LEU A 61 -6.55 -1.14 14.06
N THR A 62 -6.56 -1.86 15.18
CA THR A 62 -5.32 -2.23 15.87
C THR A 62 -5.39 -3.70 16.29
N THR A 63 -4.25 -4.36 16.28
CA THR A 63 -4.21 -5.80 16.53
C THR A 63 -3.00 -6.22 17.34
N ARG A 64 -3.18 -7.27 18.15
CA ARG A 64 -2.11 -7.94 18.87
C ARG A 64 -2.05 -9.40 18.44
N CYS A 65 -0.98 -9.77 17.77
CA CYS A 65 -0.57 -11.15 17.52
C CYS A 65 0.87 -11.31 18.00
N TYR A 66 1.17 -12.44 18.64
CA TYR A 66 2.52 -12.71 19.16
C TYR A 66 3.42 -13.43 18.16
N SER A 67 2.89 -13.81 17.00
CA SER A 67 3.71 -14.31 15.92
C SER A 67 4.68 -13.22 15.45
N GLU A 68 5.95 -13.57 15.26
CA GLU A 68 6.90 -12.67 14.62
C GLU A 68 6.41 -12.25 13.24
N LYS A 69 6.70 -11.02 12.82
CA LYS A 69 6.33 -10.50 11.49
C LYS A 69 4.83 -10.63 11.19
N TYR A 70 3.96 -10.64 12.21
CA TYR A 70 2.52 -10.90 12.02
C TYR A 70 1.88 -9.92 11.03
N LEU A 71 2.36 -8.68 10.91
CA LEU A 71 1.84 -7.70 9.95
C LEU A 71 1.96 -8.14 8.48
N ARG A 72 2.83 -9.11 8.17
CA ARG A 72 2.93 -9.76 6.85
C ARG A 72 2.10 -11.06 6.73
N LYS A 73 1.69 -11.61 7.88
CA LYS A 73 0.95 -12.89 8.01
C LYS A 73 -0.55 -12.69 8.15
N LEU A 74 -0.98 -11.54 8.65
CA LEU A 74 -2.38 -11.15 8.69
C LEU A 74 -2.73 -10.53 7.34
N ILE A 75 -3.77 -11.04 6.68
CA ILE A 75 -4.21 -10.55 5.36
C ILE A 75 -5.54 -9.83 5.53
N ILE A 76 -5.67 -8.67 4.88
CA ILE A 76 -6.95 -8.01 4.70
C ILE A 76 -7.47 -8.31 3.30
N GLU A 77 -8.73 -8.73 3.23
CA GLU A 77 -9.45 -8.86 1.97
C GLU A 77 -10.76 -8.08 2.01
N MET A 78 -11.08 -7.44 0.88
CA MET A 78 -12.36 -6.73 0.68
C MET A 78 -13.00 -7.17 -0.62
N TYR A 79 -14.32 -7.32 -0.58
CA TYR A 79 -15.15 -7.76 -1.70
C TYR A 79 -16.31 -6.79 -1.85
N TRP A 80 -16.60 -6.41 -3.08
CA TRP A 80 -17.70 -5.52 -3.41
C TRP A 80 -18.76 -6.27 -4.21
N ASP A 81 -20.03 -5.94 -3.99
CA ASP A 81 -21.15 -6.33 -4.85
C ASP A 81 -21.30 -7.83 -5.14
N GLY A 82 -20.89 -8.66 -4.18
CA GLY A 82 -20.97 -10.11 -4.28
C GLY A 82 -19.89 -10.75 -5.15
N GLU A 83 -18.82 -10.02 -5.51
CA GLU A 83 -17.66 -10.58 -6.19
C GLU A 83 -17.03 -11.73 -5.38
N GLU A 84 -16.58 -12.77 -6.08
CA GLU A 84 -15.90 -13.93 -5.48
C GLU A 84 -14.39 -13.73 -5.35
N ASN A 85 -13.78 -12.96 -6.25
CA ASN A 85 -12.38 -12.55 -6.16
C ASN A 85 -12.30 -11.21 -5.41
N PRO A 86 -11.40 -11.06 -4.42
CA PRO A 86 -11.34 -9.84 -3.63
C PRO A 86 -10.71 -8.70 -4.43
N SER A 87 -11.37 -7.56 -4.48
CA SER A 87 -10.85 -6.32 -5.09
C SER A 87 -9.74 -5.69 -4.26
N VAL A 88 -9.67 -6.01 -2.96
CA VAL A 88 -8.54 -5.67 -2.09
C VAL A 88 -7.95 -6.94 -1.52
N ARG A 89 -6.64 -7.16 -1.66
CA ARG A 89 -5.91 -8.27 -1.06
C ARG A 89 -4.47 -7.88 -0.78
N ALA A 90 -4.13 -7.74 0.50
CA ALA A 90 -2.79 -7.37 0.91
C ALA A 90 -2.46 -7.84 2.35
N PRO A 91 -1.18 -8.03 2.68
CA PRO A 91 -0.76 -8.11 4.07
C PRO A 91 -1.14 -6.83 4.82
N LEU A 92 -1.54 -6.99 6.08
CA LEU A 92 -2.15 -5.94 6.88
C LEU A 92 -1.24 -4.72 7.06
N GLY A 93 0.05 -4.91 7.33
CA GLY A 93 0.99 -3.79 7.49
C GLY A 93 1.16 -3.00 6.19
N ASP A 94 1.35 -3.71 5.08
CA ASP A 94 1.57 -3.16 3.75
C ASP A 94 0.37 -2.34 3.28
N PHE A 95 -0.85 -2.87 3.46
CA PHE A 95 -2.07 -2.14 3.13
C PHE A 95 -2.15 -0.81 3.86
N PHE A 96 -1.69 -0.75 5.11
CA PHE A 96 -1.73 0.44 5.96
C PHE A 96 -0.45 1.30 5.89
N GLY A 97 0.39 1.13 4.87
CA GLY A 97 1.46 2.10 4.56
C GLY A 97 2.85 1.79 5.07
N VAL A 98 3.06 0.65 5.73
CA VAL A 98 4.39 0.26 6.24
C VAL A 98 4.71 -1.18 5.84
N GLY A 99 5.70 -1.33 4.95
CA GLY A 99 6.19 -2.63 4.53
C GLY A 99 7.05 -3.36 5.57
N HIS A 100 7.73 -4.41 5.11
CA HIS A 100 8.66 -5.26 5.86
C HIS A 100 8.13 -5.88 7.16
N ALA A 101 6.81 -6.04 7.31
CA ALA A 101 6.19 -6.50 8.56
C ALA A 101 6.53 -5.61 9.78
N VAL A 102 6.81 -4.33 9.55
CA VAL A 102 7.17 -3.34 10.57
C VAL A 102 5.99 -2.43 10.86
N ALA A 103 5.93 -1.90 12.07
CA ALA A 103 5.04 -0.79 12.43
C ALA A 103 5.86 0.47 12.65
N LYS A 104 5.47 1.58 12.01
CA LYS A 104 6.11 2.90 12.13
C LYS A 104 5.05 3.99 12.23
N HIS A 105 5.44 5.10 12.85
CA HIS A 105 4.57 6.26 12.93
C HIS A 105 4.64 7.04 11.62
N PHE A 106 3.51 7.25 10.97
CA PHE A 106 3.44 8.15 9.82
C PHE A 106 2.04 8.72 9.66
N ILE A 107 1.95 9.86 8.99
CA ILE A 107 0.69 10.54 8.68
C ILE A 107 0.67 10.88 7.19
N SER A 108 -0.41 10.51 6.52
CA SER A 108 -0.76 11.00 5.19
C SER A 108 -2.25 11.30 5.12
N LEU A 109 -2.74 11.78 3.97
CA LEU A 109 -4.16 12.09 3.79
C LEU A 109 -5.03 10.82 3.82
N PRO A 110 -4.81 9.79 2.98
CA PRO A 110 -5.68 8.62 2.95
C PRO A 110 -5.33 7.54 3.99
N LEU A 111 -4.06 7.43 4.41
CA LEU A 111 -3.61 6.41 5.37
C LEU A 111 -2.78 7.02 6.49
N ASN A 112 -2.88 6.48 7.70
CA ASN A 112 -1.90 6.75 8.74
C ASN A 112 -1.73 5.58 9.69
N ALA A 113 -0.56 5.49 10.30
CA ALA A 113 -0.28 4.56 11.38
C ALA A 113 0.25 5.34 12.59
N ILE A 114 -0.48 5.27 13.69
CA ILE A 114 -0.04 5.84 14.96
C ILE A 114 0.69 4.75 15.72
N PHE A 115 2.01 4.92 15.79
CA PHE A 115 2.92 4.05 16.51
C PHE A 115 3.83 4.89 17.41
N GLY A 116 4.41 4.30 18.45
CA GLY A 116 5.33 5.00 19.34
C GLY A 116 6.30 4.07 20.07
N PRO A 117 7.47 4.58 20.47
CA PRO A 117 8.54 3.76 21.06
C PRO A 117 8.30 3.39 22.53
N ARG A 118 7.31 4.00 23.19
CA ARG A 118 6.99 3.70 24.60
C ARG A 118 6.01 2.54 24.70
N ARG A 119 6.44 1.48 25.41
CA ARG A 119 5.52 0.46 25.91
C ARG A 119 4.56 1.12 26.90
N GLY A 120 3.26 0.94 26.67
CA GLY A 120 2.27 1.19 27.72
C GLY A 120 2.53 0.25 28.91
N PRO A 121 2.01 0.55 30.11
CA PRO A 121 2.29 -0.21 31.34
C PRO A 121 1.85 -1.70 31.30
N LYS A 122 1.18 -2.17 30.24
CA LYS A 122 0.61 -3.52 30.15
C LYS A 122 0.73 -4.25 28.79
N GLY A 123 1.59 -3.83 27.86
CA GLY A 123 1.71 -4.60 26.60
C GLY A 123 2.77 -4.16 25.59
N PRO A 124 3.13 -5.07 24.66
CA PRO A 124 3.99 -4.78 23.50
C PRO A 124 3.26 -3.87 22.50
N PHE A 125 4.03 -3.31 21.57
CA PHE A 125 3.58 -2.33 20.59
C PHE A 125 2.52 -2.89 19.64
N ALA A 126 1.47 -2.11 19.38
CA ALA A 126 0.54 -2.32 18.28
C ALA A 126 0.29 -0.96 17.62
N ALA A 127 0.41 -0.89 16.30
CA ALA A 127 0.03 0.32 15.58
C ALA A 127 -1.49 0.48 15.59
N ALA A 128 -1.96 1.71 15.73
CA ALA A 128 -3.31 2.07 15.33
C ALA A 128 -3.26 2.48 13.85
N MET A 129 -3.91 1.72 12.99
CA MET A 129 -3.88 1.89 11.54
C MET A 129 -5.21 2.46 11.09
N ASN A 130 -5.18 3.51 10.28
CA ASN A 130 -6.35 4.19 9.75
C ASN A 130 -6.32 4.24 8.23
N SER A 131 -7.48 4.05 7.61
CA SER A 131 -7.72 4.32 6.20
C SER A 131 -8.93 5.23 6.06
N TYR A 132 -8.80 6.24 5.20
CA TYR A 132 -9.80 7.23 4.82
C TYR A 132 -10.09 7.20 3.32
N PHE A 133 -9.61 6.18 2.59
CA PHE A 133 -10.03 5.97 1.22
C PHE A 133 -11.54 5.73 1.19
N PRO A 134 -12.31 6.49 0.40
CA PRO A 134 -13.72 6.20 0.20
C PRO A 134 -13.86 4.87 -0.57
N MET A 135 -14.67 3.93 -0.09
CA MET A 135 -14.87 2.63 -0.74
C MET A 135 -16.36 2.44 -1.05
N PRO A 136 -16.84 2.92 -2.22
CA PRO A 136 -18.23 2.77 -2.63
C PRO A 136 -18.57 1.31 -2.94
N PHE A 137 -19.83 0.93 -2.71
CA PHE A 137 -20.40 -0.36 -3.09
C PHE A 137 -21.88 -0.20 -3.48
N GLY A 138 -22.33 -0.96 -4.47
CA GLY A 138 -23.66 -0.86 -5.06
C GLY A 138 -24.72 -1.72 -4.36
N SER A 139 -24.35 -2.88 -3.84
CA SER A 139 -25.28 -3.88 -3.28
C SER A 139 -24.75 -4.55 -2.01
N SER A 140 -23.43 -4.73 -1.88
CA SER A 140 -22.84 -5.30 -0.67
C SER A 140 -21.35 -4.99 -0.54
N ALA A 141 -20.85 -5.07 0.69
CA ALA A 141 -19.44 -4.97 1.01
C ALA A 141 -19.09 -6.00 2.09
N LYS A 142 -18.02 -6.78 1.86
CA LYS A 142 -17.50 -7.73 2.85
C LYS A 142 -16.02 -7.43 3.09
N ILE A 143 -15.63 -7.28 4.36
CA ILE A 143 -14.23 -7.12 4.76
C ILE A 143 -13.88 -8.22 5.75
N GLN A 144 -12.75 -8.88 5.51
CA GLN A 144 -12.26 -9.95 6.37
C GLN A 144 -10.77 -9.82 6.68
N ILE A 145 -10.39 -10.36 7.84
CA ILE A 145 -9.02 -10.55 8.27
C ILE A 145 -8.72 -12.04 8.32
N ILE A 146 -7.74 -12.48 7.55
CA ILE A 146 -7.26 -13.86 7.54
C ILE A 146 -6.01 -13.94 8.42
N ASN A 147 -6.01 -14.85 9.38
CA ASN A 147 -4.85 -15.10 10.23
C ASN A 147 -4.01 -16.25 9.68
N GLU A 148 -3.06 -15.98 8.78
CA GLU A 148 -2.11 -16.99 8.30
C GLU A 148 -0.89 -17.14 9.22
N SER A 149 -0.93 -16.59 10.44
CA SER A 149 0.13 -16.76 11.41
C SER A 149 -0.02 -18.05 12.21
N ASP A 150 1.06 -18.47 12.84
CA ASP A 150 1.12 -19.63 13.74
C ASP A 150 0.56 -19.35 15.14
N GLN A 151 0.12 -18.11 15.41
CA GLN A 151 -0.41 -17.67 16.70
C GLN A 151 -1.79 -17.03 16.52
N PRO A 152 -2.67 -17.09 17.53
CA PRO A 152 -3.93 -16.38 17.46
C PRO A 152 -3.69 -14.86 17.44
N ILE A 153 -4.54 -14.13 16.72
CA ILE A 153 -4.78 -12.73 17.03
C ILE A 153 -5.47 -12.70 18.40
N GLN A 154 -4.78 -12.18 19.41
CA GLN A 154 -5.27 -12.14 20.80
C GLN A 154 -6.22 -10.98 21.03
N ASN A 155 -6.00 -9.87 20.33
CA ASN A 155 -6.86 -8.70 20.40
C ASN A 155 -6.96 -8.08 19.02
N LEU A 156 -8.07 -8.29 18.32
CA LEU A 156 -8.44 -7.55 17.12
C LEU A 156 -9.46 -6.48 17.48
N PHE A 157 -9.05 -5.21 17.41
CA PHE A 157 -9.94 -4.07 17.56
C PHE A 157 -10.16 -3.41 16.20
N TYR A 158 -11.40 -3.10 15.83
CA TYR A 158 -11.68 -2.48 14.55
C TYR A 158 -12.95 -1.63 14.58
N TYR A 159 -12.96 -0.57 13.78
CA TYR A 159 -14.10 0.25 13.42
C TYR A 159 -14.15 0.30 11.89
N VAL A 160 -15.27 -0.08 11.31
CA VAL A 160 -15.60 0.13 9.89
C VAL A 160 -16.78 1.09 9.85
N ASP A 161 -16.50 2.34 9.52
CA ASP A 161 -17.46 3.43 9.43
C ASP A 161 -17.94 3.59 7.99
N TYR A 162 -19.25 3.59 7.80
CA TYR A 162 -19.85 3.63 6.48
C TYR A 162 -21.18 4.38 6.48
N GLU A 163 -21.55 4.86 5.30
CA GLU A 163 -22.84 5.48 5.03
C GLU A 163 -23.64 4.57 4.10
N LEU A 164 -24.94 4.41 4.39
CA LEU A 164 -25.90 3.80 3.47
C LEU A 164 -26.81 4.86 2.88
N THR A 165 -27.24 4.65 1.63
CA THR A 165 -28.17 5.50 0.91
C THR A 165 -29.18 4.66 0.13
N ASP A 166 -30.35 5.25 -0.13
CA ASP A 166 -31.35 4.69 -1.05
C ASP A 166 -31.11 5.16 -2.50
N GLU A 167 -30.17 6.10 -2.70
CA GLU A 167 -29.77 6.53 -4.04
C GLU A 167 -28.99 5.41 -4.74
N PRO A 168 -29.28 5.12 -6.03
CA PRO A 168 -28.52 4.13 -6.78
C PRO A 168 -27.08 4.62 -6.96
N LEU A 169 -26.14 3.68 -6.98
CA LEU A 169 -24.75 4.02 -7.27
C LEU A 169 -24.62 4.49 -8.72
N PRO A 170 -24.02 5.66 -8.99
CA PRO A 170 -23.77 6.12 -10.36
C PRO A 170 -22.81 5.20 -11.11
N ASP A 171 -23.03 5.06 -12.43
CA ASP A 171 -22.23 4.18 -13.31
C ASP A 171 -20.75 4.61 -13.42
N ASP A 172 -20.43 5.86 -13.09
CA ASP A 172 -19.08 6.42 -13.12
C ASP A 172 -18.36 6.37 -11.76
N VAL A 173 -18.98 5.76 -10.74
CA VAL A 173 -18.37 5.56 -9.42
C VAL A 173 -17.67 4.21 -9.37
N GLY A 174 -16.33 4.25 -9.36
CA GLY A 174 -15.50 3.06 -9.26
C GLY A 174 -15.49 2.41 -7.87
N ARG A 175 -15.13 1.14 -7.83
CA ARG A 175 -14.78 0.39 -6.62
C ARG A 175 -13.33 0.61 -6.26
N PHE A 176 -13.05 0.70 -4.96
CA PHE A 176 -11.70 0.79 -4.45
C PHE A 176 -11.00 -0.57 -4.56
N HIS A 177 -9.78 -0.55 -5.07
CA HIS A 177 -8.94 -1.73 -5.18
C HIS A 177 -7.60 -1.46 -4.52
N ALA A 178 -7.02 -2.52 -3.96
CA ALA A 178 -5.64 -2.48 -3.49
C ALA A 178 -5.03 -3.88 -3.50
N TYR A 179 -3.89 -4.04 -4.18
CA TYR A 179 -3.31 -5.36 -4.38
C TYR A 179 -1.82 -5.36 -4.07
N TYR A 180 -1.41 -6.37 -3.29
CA TYR A 180 -0.03 -6.60 -2.94
C TYR A 180 0.72 -7.37 -4.03
N ARG A 181 1.90 -6.89 -4.40
CA ARG A 181 2.85 -7.57 -5.29
C ARG A 181 4.22 -7.65 -4.63
N GLN A 182 5.02 -8.61 -5.09
CA GLN A 182 6.42 -8.73 -4.69
C GLN A 182 7.27 -9.41 -5.76
N GLU A 183 8.55 -9.10 -5.73
CA GLU A 183 9.60 -9.81 -6.47
C GLU A 183 10.84 -9.88 -5.57
N LYS A 184 11.28 -11.10 -5.26
CA LYS A 184 12.13 -11.35 -4.09
C LYS A 184 13.22 -12.41 -4.35
N PRO A 185 14.36 -12.06 -4.96
CA PRO A 185 14.74 -10.73 -5.43
C PRO A 185 14.21 -10.45 -6.82
N THR A 186 14.27 -9.19 -7.22
CA THR A 186 14.19 -8.75 -8.62
C THR A 186 15.29 -9.40 -9.47
N GLN A 187 15.00 -9.68 -10.73
CA GLN A 187 15.97 -10.27 -11.66
C GLN A 187 16.91 -9.20 -12.23
N LYS A 188 18.12 -9.11 -11.67
CA LYS A 188 19.19 -8.22 -12.15
C LYS A 188 19.53 -8.44 -13.62
N VAL A 189 19.55 -7.36 -14.39
CA VAL A 189 20.08 -7.29 -15.76
C VAL A 189 21.57 -6.94 -15.72
N ILE A 190 22.39 -7.70 -16.44
CA ILE A 190 23.85 -7.48 -16.46
C ILE A 190 24.22 -6.62 -17.66
N HIS A 191 24.77 -5.44 -17.38
CA HIS A 191 25.33 -4.53 -18.39
C HIS A 191 26.86 -4.55 -18.31
N THR A 192 27.53 -4.56 -19.46
CA THR A 192 28.99 -4.48 -19.54
C THR A 192 29.43 -3.02 -19.71
N SER A 193 30.40 -2.58 -18.91
CA SER A 193 31.06 -1.26 -19.04
C SER A 193 32.57 -1.42 -19.01
N ASP A 194 33.27 -0.55 -19.74
CA ASP A 194 34.73 -0.39 -19.65
C ASP A 194 35.12 0.65 -18.58
N GLU A 195 34.14 1.33 -17.97
CA GLU A 195 34.34 2.32 -16.91
C GLU A 195 34.32 1.65 -15.52
N GLU A 196 35.37 1.84 -14.73
CA GLU A 196 35.55 1.16 -13.43
C GLU A 196 34.69 1.77 -12.29
N ASP A 197 34.30 3.05 -12.39
CA ASP A 197 33.52 3.78 -11.36
C ASP A 197 32.70 4.92 -12.00
N PRO A 198 31.67 4.58 -12.80
CA PRO A 198 30.87 5.59 -13.50
C PRO A 198 30.07 6.45 -12.53
N ALA A 199 29.88 7.72 -12.89
CA ALA A 199 28.90 8.56 -12.21
C ALA A 199 27.47 8.00 -12.41
N PRO A 200 26.48 8.34 -11.57
CA PRO A 200 25.12 7.79 -11.68
C PRO A 200 24.49 7.98 -13.06
N TRP A 201 24.69 9.14 -13.69
CA TRP A 201 24.20 9.45 -15.04
C TRP A 201 25.01 8.79 -16.18
N ASP A 202 26.13 8.15 -15.87
CA ASP A 202 26.99 7.41 -16.80
C ASP A 202 26.91 5.88 -16.57
N LEU A 203 25.98 5.41 -15.74
CA LEU A 203 25.75 3.97 -15.52
C LEU A 203 25.43 3.24 -16.84
N PRO A 204 25.97 2.02 -17.04
CA PRO A 204 25.80 1.31 -18.30
C PRO A 204 24.39 0.74 -18.48
N GLY A 205 24.01 0.51 -19.72
CA GLY A 205 22.74 -0.11 -20.07
C GLY A 205 21.70 0.89 -20.56
N THR A 206 20.68 0.37 -21.24
CA THR A 206 19.52 1.14 -21.70
C THR A 206 18.28 0.28 -21.53
N ASN A 207 17.23 0.85 -20.96
CA ASN A 207 15.92 0.22 -20.92
C ASN A 207 14.99 0.90 -21.92
N LEU A 208 14.63 0.19 -22.99
CA LEU A 208 13.81 0.72 -24.09
C LEU A 208 12.49 -0.04 -24.23
N THR A 209 12.09 -0.80 -23.21
CA THR A 209 10.84 -1.57 -23.23
C THR A 209 10.09 -1.51 -21.91
N GLY A 210 10.79 -1.45 -20.77
CA GLY A 210 10.20 -1.59 -19.44
C GLY A 210 9.78 -3.02 -19.09
N ASP A 211 10.18 -4.02 -19.90
CA ASP A 211 9.72 -5.40 -19.73
C ASP A 211 10.25 -6.05 -18.45
N ASP A 212 11.50 -5.74 -18.08
CA ASP A 212 12.20 -6.26 -16.91
C ASP A 212 11.96 -5.45 -15.63
N ASN A 213 11.14 -4.39 -15.70
CA ASN A 213 10.83 -3.54 -14.56
C ASN A 213 10.01 -4.30 -13.51
N TYR A 214 10.18 -3.91 -12.24
CA TYR A 214 9.27 -4.35 -11.20
C TYR A 214 7.87 -3.78 -11.44
N VAL A 215 6.87 -4.65 -11.54
CA VAL A 215 5.48 -4.23 -11.79
C VAL A 215 4.75 -3.96 -10.46
N ILE A 216 4.34 -2.70 -10.27
CA ILE A 216 3.55 -2.23 -9.12
C ILE A 216 2.06 -2.52 -9.36
N LEU A 217 1.56 -2.26 -10.57
CA LEU A 217 0.17 -2.51 -10.97
C LEU A 217 0.12 -3.01 -12.42
N ASP A 218 -0.77 -3.96 -12.67
CA ASP A 218 -1.19 -4.38 -14.01
C ASP A 218 -2.71 -4.55 -13.99
N ALA A 219 -3.43 -3.55 -14.46
CA ALA A 219 -4.88 -3.45 -14.39
C ALA A 219 -5.49 -3.45 -15.79
N VAL A 220 -6.63 -4.10 -15.93
CA VAL A 220 -7.49 -4.08 -17.12
C VAL A 220 -8.85 -3.50 -16.73
N GLY A 221 -9.46 -2.74 -17.63
CA GLY A 221 -10.74 -2.06 -17.42
C GLY A 221 -10.58 -0.53 -17.46
N LYS A 222 -11.61 0.17 -17.00
CA LYS A 222 -11.64 1.63 -16.92
C LYS A 222 -11.51 2.11 -15.50
N GLY A 223 -10.61 3.07 -15.25
CA GLY A 223 -10.33 3.49 -13.89
C GLY A 223 -9.28 4.59 -13.76
N HIS A 224 -8.78 4.73 -12.53
CA HIS A 224 -7.64 5.58 -12.25
C HIS A 224 -6.84 5.10 -11.03
N TYR A 225 -5.53 5.15 -11.17
CA TYR A 225 -4.57 4.86 -10.12
C TYR A 225 -4.39 6.06 -9.18
N VAL A 226 -4.40 5.79 -7.88
CA VAL A 226 -4.36 6.81 -6.81
C VAL A 226 -3.13 6.69 -5.91
N GLY A 227 -2.21 5.77 -6.21
CA GLY A 227 -0.92 5.71 -5.53
C GLY A 227 -0.46 4.33 -5.14
N CYS A 228 0.69 4.28 -4.48
CA CYS A 228 1.27 3.05 -3.98
C CYS A 228 2.05 3.26 -2.69
N VAL A 229 2.24 2.15 -1.99
CA VAL A 229 3.35 1.95 -1.05
C VAL A 229 4.36 1.07 -1.78
N LEU A 230 5.62 1.51 -1.85
CA LEU A 230 6.75 0.72 -2.36
C LEU A 230 7.70 0.41 -1.20
N SER A 231 8.18 -0.81 -1.15
CA SER A 231 9.08 -1.30 -0.10
C SER A 231 10.24 -2.06 -0.72
N ILE A 232 11.45 -1.61 -0.40
CA ILE A 232 12.71 -2.14 -0.93
C ILE A 232 13.55 -2.70 0.23
N ASP A 233 14.03 -3.93 0.10
CA ASP A 233 15.12 -4.46 0.95
C ASP A 233 16.42 -4.39 0.12
N ASN A 234 17.21 -3.32 0.29
CA ASN A 234 18.49 -3.14 -0.40
C ASN A 234 19.57 -3.97 0.33
N PHE A 235 19.58 -5.27 0.08
CA PHE A 235 20.43 -6.24 0.79
C PHE A 235 21.75 -6.51 0.09
N ASP A 236 21.88 -6.14 -1.17
CA ASP A 236 23.08 -6.38 -1.94
C ASP A 236 23.94 -5.12 -2.15
N ALA A 237 23.64 -4.03 -1.42
CA ALA A 237 24.27 -2.71 -1.58
C ALA A 237 25.80 -2.74 -1.75
N GLY A 238 26.50 -3.59 -0.99
CA GLY A 238 27.97 -3.70 -1.06
C GLY A 238 28.55 -4.37 -2.31
N ASN A 239 27.72 -5.00 -3.14
CA ASN A 239 28.09 -5.63 -4.40
C ASN A 239 27.56 -4.88 -5.64
N GLN A 240 26.94 -3.72 -5.43
CA GLN A 240 26.41 -2.87 -6.49
C GLN A 240 27.45 -1.84 -6.93
N VAL A 241 27.47 -1.51 -8.23
CA VAL A 241 28.33 -0.43 -8.76
C VAL A 241 27.94 0.90 -8.11
N PHE A 242 26.64 1.17 -8.07
CA PHE A 242 26.08 2.28 -7.32
C PHE A 242 25.17 1.76 -6.19
N THR A 243 25.44 2.17 -4.95
CA THR A 243 24.80 1.56 -3.77
C THR A 243 23.37 2.03 -3.55
N TRP A 244 23.02 3.21 -4.06
CA TRP A 244 21.66 3.77 -4.01
C TRP A 244 20.71 2.92 -4.86
N PRO A 245 19.59 2.42 -4.30
CA PRO A 245 18.66 1.59 -5.04
C PRO A 245 17.64 2.37 -5.87
N GLY A 246 17.68 3.70 -5.83
CA GLY A 246 16.61 4.55 -6.36
C GLY A 246 16.88 5.24 -7.69
N GLU A 247 17.95 4.90 -8.42
CA GLU A 247 18.13 5.43 -9.79
C GLU A 247 17.07 4.93 -10.78
N GLY A 248 16.26 3.95 -10.40
CA GLY A 248 15.28 3.35 -11.31
C GLY A 248 14.08 4.24 -11.61
N ASP A 249 13.75 4.39 -12.88
CA ASP A 249 12.67 5.25 -13.38
C ASP A 249 11.29 4.58 -13.24
N ASP A 250 10.28 5.36 -12.85
CA ASP A 250 8.89 4.95 -12.94
C ASP A 250 8.38 5.03 -14.39
N MET A 251 7.64 4.01 -14.83
CA MET A 251 7.11 3.92 -16.20
C MET A 251 5.66 3.47 -16.17
N PHE A 252 4.76 4.28 -16.75
CA PHE A 252 3.32 4.00 -16.80
C PHE A 252 2.87 3.83 -18.24
N PHE A 253 2.46 2.62 -18.59
CA PHE A 253 1.94 2.29 -19.92
C PHE A 253 0.41 2.32 -19.87
N ILE A 254 -0.17 3.38 -20.42
CA ILE A 254 -1.62 3.62 -20.40
C ILE A 254 -2.24 3.02 -21.66
N ASP A 255 -3.33 2.26 -21.51
CA ASP A 255 -4.17 1.77 -22.59
C ASP A 255 -3.43 1.02 -23.72
N GLY A 256 -2.38 0.29 -23.36
CA GLY A 256 -1.59 -0.53 -24.28
C GLY A 256 -0.45 0.24 -24.97
N GLU A 257 -0.07 1.40 -24.44
CA GLU A 257 1.16 2.08 -24.82
C GLU A 257 2.38 1.15 -24.75
N VAL A 258 3.34 1.43 -25.63
CA VAL A 258 4.66 0.81 -25.65
C VAL A 258 5.70 1.91 -25.49
N TRP A 259 6.96 1.53 -25.30
CA TRP A 259 8.04 2.49 -25.15
C TRP A 259 8.14 3.50 -26.32
N PRO A 260 8.35 4.80 -26.03
CA PRO A 260 8.35 5.41 -24.69
C PRO A 260 6.92 5.63 -24.16
N PRO A 261 6.64 5.32 -22.88
CA PRO A 261 5.34 5.58 -22.29
C PRO A 261 5.05 7.08 -22.17
N SER A 262 3.77 7.44 -22.03
CA SER A 262 3.36 8.83 -21.82
C SER A 262 3.83 9.41 -20.48
N LEU A 263 4.03 8.57 -19.46
CA LEU A 263 4.62 8.95 -18.18
C LEU A 263 5.88 8.12 -17.94
N HIS A 264 6.99 8.84 -17.85
CA HIS A 264 8.33 8.30 -17.63
C HIS A 264 9.04 9.17 -16.59
N GLY A 265 9.60 8.52 -15.58
CA GLY A 265 10.30 9.09 -14.45
C GLY A 265 11.73 9.52 -14.72
N THR A 266 12.41 9.86 -13.61
CA THR A 266 13.83 10.23 -13.56
C THR A 266 14.59 9.60 -12.38
N GLY A 267 13.88 8.80 -11.57
CA GLY A 267 14.40 8.16 -10.38
C GLY A 267 13.28 7.82 -9.39
N THR A 268 13.52 6.83 -8.56
CA THR A 268 12.60 6.38 -7.52
C THR A 268 12.41 7.49 -6.48
N GLU A 269 13.46 8.16 -6.00
CA GLU A 269 13.26 9.26 -5.06
C GLU A 269 12.47 10.42 -5.64
N ASP A 270 12.66 10.68 -6.94
CA ASP A 270 11.99 11.74 -7.67
C ASP A 270 10.50 11.42 -7.80
N TYR A 271 10.17 10.17 -8.16
CA TYR A 271 8.80 9.68 -8.16
C TYR A 271 8.15 9.83 -6.78
N PHE A 272 8.86 9.56 -5.69
CA PHE A 272 8.34 9.72 -4.32
C PHE A 272 8.45 11.15 -3.74
N GLY A 273 8.67 12.15 -4.60
CA GLY A 273 8.61 13.57 -4.23
C GLY A 273 9.77 14.04 -3.35
N ALA A 274 10.91 13.36 -3.43
CA ALA A 274 12.16 13.75 -2.80
C ALA A 274 13.24 13.95 -3.89
N ALA A 275 14.52 13.90 -3.50
CA ALA A 275 15.67 14.00 -4.40
C ALA A 275 16.93 13.53 -3.66
N TRP A 276 18.01 13.25 -4.40
CA TRP A 276 19.36 13.04 -3.86
C TRP A 276 19.47 11.94 -2.81
N GLY A 277 18.86 10.77 -3.03
CA GLY A 277 18.98 9.63 -2.11
C GLY A 277 18.29 9.83 -0.75
N PHE A 278 17.17 10.55 -0.72
CA PHE A 278 16.36 10.77 0.49
C PHE A 278 17.12 11.39 1.69
N PRO A 279 17.77 12.57 1.54
CA PRO A 279 18.58 13.17 2.59
C PRO A 279 17.77 13.56 3.83
N SER A 280 16.45 13.68 3.72
CA SER A 280 15.53 13.93 4.84
C SER A 280 15.40 12.74 5.79
N GLY A 281 15.72 11.51 5.34
CA GLY A 281 15.33 10.29 6.03
C GLY A 281 13.79 10.14 6.09
N GLU A 282 13.30 9.44 7.12
CA GLU A 282 11.86 9.25 7.36
C GLU A 282 11.11 10.59 7.48
N TYR A 283 10.00 10.75 6.73
CA TYR A 283 9.12 11.91 6.85
C TYR A 283 7.68 11.58 6.41
N SER A 284 6.75 12.47 6.79
CA SER A 284 5.32 12.32 6.54
C SER A 284 4.75 13.58 5.87
N GLY A 285 4.29 13.46 4.63
CA GLY A 285 3.50 14.46 3.93
C GLY A 285 2.08 13.96 3.64
N PRO A 286 1.14 14.86 3.26
CA PRO A 286 -0.23 14.47 2.94
C PRO A 286 -0.30 13.52 1.74
N TYR A 287 0.59 13.71 0.75
CA TYR A 287 0.56 12.97 -0.51
C TYR A 287 1.78 12.06 -0.73
N HIS A 288 2.89 12.26 -0.03
CA HIS A 288 4.08 11.42 -0.19
C HIS A 288 4.92 11.40 1.09
N GLY A 289 5.77 10.40 1.24
CA GLY A 289 6.60 10.24 2.43
C GLY A 289 7.42 8.96 2.45
N ILE A 290 8.31 8.88 3.44
CA ILE A 290 9.18 7.73 3.71
C ILE A 290 8.82 7.22 5.10
N THR A 291 8.17 6.07 5.17
CA THR A 291 7.67 5.47 6.42
C THR A 291 8.69 4.59 7.12
N LEU A 292 9.67 4.10 6.39
CA LEU A 292 10.83 3.39 6.91
C LEU A 292 12.04 3.78 6.05
N GLY A 293 13.08 4.32 6.68
CA GLY A 293 14.31 4.70 6.00
C GLY A 293 15.49 3.91 6.55
N ALA A 294 16.26 3.28 5.68
CA ALA A 294 17.57 2.78 6.07
C ALA A 294 18.57 3.96 6.19
N SER A 295 19.82 3.69 6.58
CA SER A 295 20.85 4.73 6.65
C SER A 295 20.97 5.46 5.30
N PRO A 296 20.74 6.79 5.24
CA PRO A 296 20.95 7.58 4.01
C PRO A 296 22.42 7.69 3.62
N GLN A 297 23.35 7.21 4.43
CA GLN A 297 24.78 7.17 4.09
C GLN A 297 25.17 5.83 3.46
N GLU A 298 24.58 4.74 3.92
CA GLU A 298 24.96 3.38 3.48
C GLU A 298 24.00 2.82 2.42
N HIS A 299 22.77 3.34 2.35
CA HIS A 299 21.64 2.88 1.53
C HIS A 299 21.22 1.41 1.70
N PHE A 300 21.99 0.64 2.45
CA PHE A 300 21.74 -0.75 2.82
C PHE A 300 20.63 -0.85 3.86
N GLY A 301 19.63 -1.69 3.57
CA GLY A 301 18.56 -1.99 4.51
C GLY A 301 17.17 -1.80 3.94
N LEU A 302 16.22 -1.57 4.85
CA LEU A 302 14.79 -1.55 4.56
C LEU A 302 14.31 -0.13 4.28
N TRP A 303 13.70 0.04 3.13
CA TRP A 303 13.01 1.25 2.72
C TRP A 303 11.53 0.98 2.54
N SER A 304 10.68 1.89 2.99
CA SER A 304 9.24 1.90 2.72
C SER A 304 8.83 3.35 2.48
N MET A 305 8.16 3.59 1.36
CA MET A 305 7.78 4.92 0.89
C MET A 305 6.39 4.87 0.27
N PHE A 306 5.70 6.00 0.26
CA PHE A 306 4.38 6.12 -0.37
C PHE A 306 4.28 7.37 -1.23
N ARG A 307 3.44 7.28 -2.25
CA ARG A 307 2.93 8.42 -3.02
C ARG A 307 1.46 8.21 -3.33
N TRP A 308 0.67 9.26 -3.16
CA TRP A 308 -0.76 9.31 -3.39
C TRP A 308 -1.05 10.29 -4.52
N HIS A 309 -1.59 9.78 -5.62
CA HIS A 309 -2.07 10.54 -6.75
C HIS A 309 -3.52 11.01 -6.52
N ILE A 310 -3.72 11.86 -5.51
CA ILE A 310 -5.05 12.35 -5.11
C ILE A 310 -5.52 13.47 -6.05
N GLU A 311 -4.68 14.49 -6.22
CA GLU A 311 -4.96 15.64 -7.08
C GLU A 311 -4.57 15.37 -8.54
N ASP A 312 -3.70 14.38 -8.77
CA ASP A 312 -3.11 14.00 -10.05
C ASP A 312 -3.28 12.49 -10.38
N PRO A 313 -4.50 11.92 -10.30
CA PRO A 313 -4.73 10.49 -10.57
C PRO A 313 -4.36 10.11 -12.00
N VAL A 314 -3.70 8.96 -12.17
CA VAL A 314 -3.36 8.42 -13.50
C VAL A 314 -4.54 7.66 -14.05
N ARG A 315 -5.16 8.19 -15.10
CA ARG A 315 -6.42 7.69 -15.68
C ARG A 315 -6.17 6.74 -16.84
N PHE A 316 -7.05 5.75 -16.99
CA PHE A 316 -6.98 4.77 -18.07
C PHE A 316 -8.40 4.30 -18.46
N GLU A 317 -8.60 4.01 -19.74
CA GLU A 317 -9.90 3.59 -20.29
C GLU A 317 -9.96 2.08 -20.60
N LYS A 318 -8.81 1.42 -20.73
CA LYS A 318 -8.70 0.00 -21.08
C LYS A 318 -7.73 -0.76 -20.19
N SER A 319 -6.58 -0.18 -19.87
CA SER A 319 -5.56 -0.86 -19.07
C SER A 319 -4.52 0.11 -18.51
N LEU A 320 -3.86 -0.27 -17.42
CA LEU A 320 -2.74 0.47 -16.87
C LEU A 320 -1.68 -0.50 -16.35
N ARG A 321 -0.46 -0.41 -16.87
CA ARG A 321 0.73 -1.04 -16.27
C ARG A 321 1.57 0.05 -15.61
N VAL A 322 1.69 0.01 -14.29
CA VAL A 322 2.62 0.85 -13.51
C VAL A 322 3.80 -0.01 -13.13
N SER A 323 4.99 0.43 -13.51
CA SER A 323 6.24 -0.27 -13.21
C SER A 323 7.32 0.70 -12.78
N ILE A 324 8.36 0.20 -12.14
CA ILE A 324 9.55 0.96 -11.77
C ILE A 324 10.77 0.09 -11.99
N GLU A 325 11.85 0.68 -12.50
CA GLU A 325 13.11 -0.05 -12.59
C GLU A 325 13.67 -0.33 -11.19
N HIS A 326 14.45 -1.42 -11.08
CA HIS A 326 15.18 -1.76 -9.85
C HIS A 326 16.66 -1.44 -10.03
N GLY A 327 17.02 -0.18 -9.79
CA GLY A 327 18.28 0.40 -10.25
C GLY A 327 18.21 0.84 -11.72
N HIS A 328 19.20 1.61 -12.18
CA HIS A 328 19.25 2.10 -13.57
C HIS A 328 19.24 0.91 -14.53
N ALA A 329 18.31 0.92 -15.50
CA ALA A 329 18.17 -0.17 -16.46
C ALA A 329 18.08 -1.57 -15.82
N ASN A 330 17.45 -1.66 -14.64
CA ASN A 330 17.23 -2.91 -13.90
C ASN A 330 18.54 -3.62 -13.49
N ASP A 331 19.59 -2.86 -13.19
CA ASP A 331 20.94 -3.38 -12.88
C ASP A 331 21.14 -3.88 -11.44
N GLN A 332 20.11 -3.81 -10.60
CA GLN A 332 20.14 -4.29 -9.21
C GLN A 332 19.26 -5.51 -9.00
N GLY A 333 19.46 -6.23 -7.88
CA GLY A 333 18.77 -7.49 -7.59
C GLY A 333 18.26 -7.52 -6.16
N ASN A 334 17.45 -6.54 -5.80
CA ASN A 334 16.96 -6.32 -4.43
C ASN A 334 15.53 -6.84 -4.24
N ASP A 335 15.03 -6.88 -3.00
CA ASP A 335 13.64 -7.27 -2.78
C ASP A 335 12.73 -6.09 -2.98
N TYR A 336 11.73 -6.27 -3.83
CA TYR A 336 10.68 -5.29 -4.05
C TYR A 336 9.36 -5.88 -3.59
N SER A 337 8.56 -5.06 -2.92
CA SER A 337 7.17 -5.33 -2.66
C SER A 337 6.39 -4.03 -2.67
N SER A 338 5.12 -4.10 -3.05
CA SER A 338 4.27 -2.92 -3.16
C SER A 338 2.82 -3.25 -2.89
N VAL A 339 2.06 -2.22 -2.51
CA VAL A 339 0.60 -2.21 -2.61
C VAL A 339 0.24 -1.08 -3.55
N ALA A 340 -0.40 -1.39 -4.68
CA ALA A 340 -1.03 -0.40 -5.54
C ALA A 340 -2.44 -0.11 -5.04
N TYR A 341 -2.92 1.13 -5.22
CA TYR A 341 -4.27 1.56 -4.84
C TYR A 341 -4.91 2.27 -6.04
N TRP A 342 -6.13 1.91 -6.41
CA TRP A 342 -6.81 2.47 -7.58
C TRP A 342 -8.33 2.31 -7.50
N TYR A 343 -9.05 2.94 -8.43
CA TYR A 343 -10.49 2.78 -8.61
C TYR A 343 -10.82 2.29 -10.01
N GLN A 344 -11.80 1.38 -10.15
CA GLN A 344 -12.32 0.91 -11.44
C GLN A 344 -13.83 0.74 -11.43
N VAL A 345 -14.50 1.02 -12.55
CA VAL A 345 -15.98 0.92 -12.67
C VAL A 345 -16.46 -0.46 -13.10
N ASP A 346 -15.62 -1.20 -13.82
CA ASP A 346 -15.90 -2.55 -14.30
C ASP A 346 -15.32 -3.61 -13.35
N ALA A 347 -15.77 -4.85 -13.52
CA ALA A 347 -15.15 -5.99 -12.87
C ALA A 347 -13.64 -6.02 -13.17
N HIS A 348 -12.84 -6.23 -12.14
CA HIS A 348 -11.40 -6.28 -12.28
C HIS A 348 -10.93 -7.62 -12.83
N ALA A 349 -9.71 -7.64 -13.37
CA ALA A 349 -9.01 -8.90 -13.63
C ALA A 349 -8.74 -9.63 -12.31
N GLU A 350 -8.76 -10.96 -12.34
CA GLU A 350 -8.55 -11.78 -11.15
C GLU A 350 -7.21 -11.45 -10.49
N HIS A 351 -7.26 -11.09 -9.21
CA HIS A 351 -6.08 -10.97 -8.38
C HIS A 351 -5.63 -12.36 -7.95
N ALA A 352 -4.39 -12.71 -8.30
CA ALA A 352 -3.80 -13.98 -7.88
C ALA A 352 -3.73 -14.07 -6.34
N ASP A 353 -3.67 -15.30 -5.83
CA ASP A 353 -3.38 -15.54 -4.42
C ASP A 353 -2.00 -14.99 -4.04
N LEU A 354 -1.89 -14.54 -2.80
CA LEU A 354 -0.61 -14.10 -2.27
C LEU A 354 0.36 -15.27 -2.23
N ALA A 355 1.64 -14.99 -2.47
CA ALA A 355 2.69 -15.99 -2.26
C ALA A 355 2.58 -16.60 -0.84
N PRO A 356 2.91 -17.89 -0.65
CA PRO A 356 2.88 -18.53 0.66
C PRO A 356 3.62 -17.70 1.71
N VAL A 357 3.18 -17.77 2.98
CA VAL A 357 3.74 -16.96 4.08
C VAL A 357 5.26 -16.92 4.04
N ALA A 358 5.90 -18.09 3.95
CA ALA A 358 7.36 -18.24 3.96
C ALA A 358 8.09 -17.45 2.86
N GLU A 359 7.46 -17.26 1.70
CA GLU A 359 8.05 -16.58 0.54
C GLU A 359 7.86 -15.06 0.60
N ARG A 360 6.86 -14.57 1.34
CA ARG A 360 6.56 -13.14 1.48
C ARG A 360 7.06 -12.50 2.77
N LEU A 361 7.62 -13.26 3.70
CA LEU A 361 8.28 -12.69 4.89
C LEU A 361 9.51 -11.88 4.47
N PRO A 362 9.81 -10.74 5.11
CA PRO A 362 11.01 -9.96 4.81
C PRO A 362 12.29 -10.78 5.12
N ARG A 363 13.38 -10.60 4.35
CA ARG A 363 14.65 -11.32 4.61
C ARG A 363 15.21 -10.93 5.97
N ARG A 364 15.14 -9.64 6.27
CA ARG A 364 15.60 -9.04 7.51
C ARG A 364 14.40 -8.43 8.23
N TRP A 365 14.35 -8.54 9.54
CA TRP A 365 13.28 -7.94 10.33
C TRP A 365 13.89 -7.34 11.58
N PRO A 366 13.77 -6.02 11.80
CA PRO A 366 14.30 -5.41 12.99
C PRO A 366 13.52 -5.91 14.20
N GLU A 367 14.21 -6.49 15.19
CA GLU A 367 13.62 -6.76 16.49
C GLU A 367 13.23 -5.40 17.10
N HIS A 368 11.95 -5.04 16.99
CA HIS A 368 11.36 -3.79 17.50
C HIS A 368 11.54 -2.51 16.66
N GLY A 369 11.80 -2.61 15.35
CA GLY A 369 11.79 -1.43 14.48
C GLY A 369 12.90 -0.41 14.73
N LEU A 370 13.92 -0.83 15.50
CA LEU A 370 15.17 -0.14 15.70
C LEU A 370 16.23 -1.06 15.10
N TRP A 371 16.84 -0.64 14.00
CA TRP A 371 18.24 -0.99 13.82
C TRP A 371 18.95 -0.29 14.97
N ASP A 372 19.75 -1.00 15.75
CA ASP A 372 20.50 -0.42 16.87
C ASP A 372 21.15 0.90 16.39
N GLU A 373 20.67 2.05 16.89
CA GLU A 373 21.25 3.37 16.60
C GLU A 373 22.62 3.53 17.24
#